data_AF-A0A7W1PCP0-F1
#
_entry.id   AF-A0A7W1PCP0-F1
#
_cell.length_a   1.000
_cell.length_b   1.000
_cell.length_c   1.000
_cell.angle_alpha   90.00
_cell.angle_beta   90.00
_cell.angle_gamma   90.00
#
_symmetry.space_group_name_H-M   'P 1'
#
loop_
_entity.id
_entity.type
_entity.pdbx_description
1 polymer ?
#
loop_
_entity_poly.entity_id
_entity_poly.type
_entity_poly.pdbx_seq_one_letter_code
_entity_poly.pdbx_strand_id
1 'polypeptide(L)' 'MSVFIQAFRHRALQLRVPRVVVTPHLMGRTIGPVGDAARQRDVVEAALQLLEDAAAPNTIRDFEAPA' A
#
# COMPACT_ATOMS: atom_id res chain seq x y z
N MET A 1 8.59 -2.84 -5.10
CA MET A 1 7.27 -2.37 -4.67
C MET A 1 7.08 -2.83 -3.24
N SER A 2 6.63 -1.94 -2.36
CA SER A 2 6.40 -2.25 -0.95
C SER A 2 5.00 -1.79 -0.52
N VAL A 3 4.39 -2.49 0.43
CA VAL A 3 3.09 -2.14 1.01
C VAL A 3 3.30 -1.74 2.45
N PHE A 4 2.82 -0.55 2.81
CA PHE A 4 2.92 0.02 4.15
C PHE A 4 1.51 0.25 4.70
N ILE A 5 1.41 0.37 6.02
CA ILE A 5 0.23 0.91 6.68
C ILE A 5 0.40 2.41 6.93
N GLN A 6 -0.71 3.13 7.10
CA GLN A 6 -0.72 4.59 7.27
C GLN A 6 0.23 5.08 8.38
N ALA A 7 0.32 4.33 9.49
CA ALA A 7 1.20 4.66 10.60
C ALA A 7 2.69 4.76 10.20
N PHE A 8 3.12 4.03 9.17
CA PHE A 8 4.50 4.02 8.68
C PHE A 8 4.74 4.89 7.44
N ARG A 9 3.73 5.63 6.94
CA ARG A 9 3.90 6.52 5.77
C ARG A 9 5.09 7.47 5.92
N HIS A 10 5.27 8.04 7.12
CA HIS A 10 6.40 8.92 7.41
C HIS A 10 7.76 8.23 7.25
N ARG A 11 7.86 6.92 7.54
CA ARG A 11 9.08 6.13 7.35
C ARG A 11 9.37 5.86 5.88
N ALA A 12 8.34 5.61 5.07
CA ALA A 12 8.50 5.45 3.63
C ALA A 12 9.17 6.68 2.99
N LEU A 13 8.79 7.88 3.44
CA LEU A 13 9.40 9.14 3.02
C LEU A 13 10.86 9.27 3.51
N GLN A 14 11.13 9.01 4.78
CA GLN A 14 12.48 9.11 5.36
C GLN A 14 13.47 8.15 4.70
N LEU A 15 13.03 6.91 4.43
CA LEU A 15 13.84 5.87 3.81
C LEU A 15 13.96 6.03 2.29
N ARG A 16 13.21 6.97 1.69
CA ARG A 16 13.13 7.16 0.23
C ARG A 16 12.83 5.82 -0.45
N VAL A 17 11.79 5.14 0.03
CA VAL A 17 11.40 3.84 -0.52
C VAL A 17 10.91 4.07 -1.95
N PRO A 18 11.44 3.38 -2.97
CA PRO A 18 11.22 3.75 -4.36
C PRO A 18 9.76 3.78 -4.82
N ARG A 19 8.93 2.85 -4.33
CA ARG A 19 7.51 2.69 -4.72
C ARG A 19 6.74 2.08 -3.56
N VAL A 20 5.79 2.82 -3.00
CA VAL A 20 5.01 2.39 -1.81
C VAL A 20 3.52 2.56 -2.03
N VAL A 21 2.76 1.50 -1.78
CA VAL A 21 1.32 1.59 -1.53
C VAL A 21 1.09 1.71 -0.03
N VAL A 22 0.29 2.68 0.40
CA VAL A 22 -0.05 2.92 1.80
C VAL A 22 -1.50 2.55 2.03
N THR A 23 -1.73 1.56 2.89
CA THR A 23 -3.07 1.10 3.25
C THR A 23 -3.60 1.83 4.49
N PRO A 24 -4.93 1.99 4.63
CA PRO A 24 -5.53 2.64 5.79
C PRO A 24 -5.59 1.72 7.02
N HIS A 25 -5.08 0.49 6.93
CA HIS A 25 -5.18 -0.51 7.98
C HIS A 25 -4.27 -0.19 9.16
N LEU A 26 -4.70 -0.59 10.36
CA LEU A 26 -3.95 -0.40 11.59
C LEU A 26 -2.87 -1.47 11.77
N MET A 27 -1.82 -1.13 12.52
CA MET A 27 -0.82 -2.09 12.98
C MET A 27 -1.48 -3.32 13.61
N GLY A 28 -0.97 -4.50 13.30
CA GLY A 28 -1.46 -5.75 13.89
C GLY A 28 -2.85 -6.19 13.41
N ARG A 29 -3.47 -5.47 12.47
CA ARG A 29 -4.68 -5.92 11.78
C ARG A 29 -4.33 -6.45 10.39
N THR A 30 -5.10 -7.41 9.94
CA THR A 30 -5.06 -7.89 8.56
C THR A 30 -5.49 -6.78 7.59
N ILE A 31 -5.07 -6.92 6.34
CA ILE A 31 -5.56 -6.11 5.22
C ILE A 31 -7.00 -6.53 4.95
N GLY A 32 -7.96 -5.85 5.59
CA GLY A 32 -9.37 -6.27 5.62
C GLY A 32 -9.71 -7.28 6.74
N PRO A 33 -10.99 -7.68 6.87
CA PRO A 33 -11.41 -8.77 7.76
C PRO A 33 -10.67 -10.08 7.46
N VAL A 34 -10.62 -10.98 8.45
CA VAL A 34 -10.07 -12.32 8.26
C VAL A 34 -10.88 -13.06 7.19
N GLY A 35 -10.21 -13.60 6.18
CA GLY A 35 -10.83 -14.30 5.06
C GLY A 35 -11.28 -13.41 3.89
N ASP A 36 -11.10 -12.09 3.98
CA ASP A 36 -11.40 -11.16 2.89
C ASP A 36 -10.30 -11.19 1.81
N ALA A 37 -10.29 -12.26 1.03
CA ALA A 37 -9.33 -12.47 -0.05
C ALA A 37 -9.48 -11.41 -1.17
N ALA A 38 -10.69 -10.88 -1.37
CA ALA A 38 -10.95 -9.83 -2.35
C ALA A 38 -10.16 -8.58 -1.99
N ARG A 39 -10.28 -8.09 -0.75
CA ARG A 39 -9.56 -6.90 -0.30
C ARG A 39 -8.04 -7.08 -0.27
N GLN A 40 -7.57 -8.27 0.07
CA GLN A 40 -6.14 -8.58 0.00
C GLN A 40 -5.62 -8.54 -1.44
N ARG A 41 -6.41 -9.09 -2.38
CA ARG A 41 -6.11 -9.04 -3.81
C ARG A 41 -6.07 -7.60 -4.30
N ASP A 42 -7.03 -6.76 -3.93
CA ASP A 42 -7.08 -5.35 -4.36
C ASP A 42 -5.82 -4.57 -3.97
N VAL A 43 -5.29 -4.81 -2.76
CA VAL A 43 -4.03 -4.16 -2.33
C VAL A 43 -2.84 -4.64 -3.14
N VAL A 44 -2.78 -5.94 -3.47
CA VAL A 44 -1.73 -6.49 -4.32
C VAL A 44 -1.81 -5.90 -5.73
N GLU A 45 -3.02 -5.82 -6.31
CA GLU A 45 -3.25 -5.22 -7.62
C GLU A 45 -2.87 -3.75 -7.66
N ALA A 46 -3.28 -2.95 -6.67
CA ALA A 46 -2.93 -1.54 -6.58
C ALA A 46 -1.41 -1.32 -6.56
N ALA A 47 -0.68 -2.27 -5.99
CA ALA A 47 0.74 -2.21 -5.87
C ALA A 47 1.49 -2.74 -7.10
N LEU A 48 0.92 -3.73 -7.80
CA LEU A 48 1.37 -4.12 -9.14
C LEU A 48 1.18 -2.97 -10.14
N GLN A 49 0.03 -2.31 -10.13
CA GLN A 49 -0.19 -1.10 -10.94
C GLN A 49 0.83 0.00 -10.60
N LEU A 50 1.17 0.18 -9.32
CA LEU A 50 2.21 1.14 -8.94
C LEU A 50 3.59 0.73 -9.46
N LEU A 51 3.86 -0.58 -9.56
CA LEU A 51 5.10 -1.09 -10.14
C LEU A 51 5.21 -0.73 -11.62
N GLU A 52 4.09 -0.83 -12.35
CA GLU A 52 3.97 -0.59 -13.80
C GLU A 52 3.96 0.90 -14.15
N ASP A 53 3.19 1.72 -13.44
CA ASP A 53 2.92 3.11 -13.84
C ASP A 53 3.89 4.14 -13.24
N ALA A 54 4.60 3.81 -12.16
CA ALA A 54 5.43 4.79 -11.47
C ALA A 54 6.66 5.17 -12.29
N ALA A 55 6.59 6.35 -12.93
CA ALA A 55 7.68 6.94 -13.70
C ALA A 55 8.80 7.57 -12.85
N ALA A 56 8.56 7.79 -11.55
CA ALA A 56 9.50 8.46 -10.64
C ALA A 56 9.84 7.62 -9.41
N PRO A 57 11.09 7.68 -8.91
CA PRO A 57 11.44 7.10 -7.62
C PRO A 57 10.77 7.87 -6.48
N ASN A 58 10.41 7.15 -5.41
CA ASN A 58 9.70 7.62 -4.22
C ASN A 58 8.21 7.92 -4.44
N THR A 59 7.57 7.24 -5.40
CA THR A 59 6.13 7.38 -5.62
C THR A 59 5.36 6.69 -4.49
N ILE A 60 4.47 7.43 -3.83
CA ILE A 60 3.55 6.93 -2.81
C ILE A 60 2.13 6.98 -3.36
N ARG A 61 1.42 5.86 -3.25
CA ARG A 61 0.00 5.74 -3.62
C ARG A 61 -0.79 5.33 -2.38
N ASP A 62 -1.78 6.12 -2.00
CA ASP A 62 -2.70 5.74 -0.94
C ASP A 62 -3.73 4.75 -1.51
N PHE A 63 -3.98 3.66 -0.79
CA PHE A 63 -5.00 2.67 -1.14
C PHE A 63 -6.32 3.07 -0.51
N GLU A 64 -7.30 3.44 -1.33
CA GLU A 64 -8.67 3.63 -0.89
C GLU A 64 -9.43 2.32 -1.11
N ALA A 65 -9.86 1.68 -0.02
CA ALA A 65 -10.74 0.53 -0.14
C ALA A 65 -12.10 1.02 -0.67
N PRO A 66 -12.68 0.41 -1.72
CA PRO A 66 -14.06 0.66 -2.07
C PRO A 66 -14.97 0.32 -0.88
N ALA A 67 -15.98 1.16 -0.67
CA ALA A 67 -16.94 1.10 0.43
C ALA A 67 -17.65 -0.26 0.51
#